data_AF-A0A9Q9C2I9-F1
#
_entry.id   AF-A0A9Q9C2I9-F1
#
_cell.length_a   1.000
_cell.length_b   1.000
_cell.length_c   1.000
_cell.angle_alpha   90.00
_cell.angle_beta   90.00
_cell.angle_gamma   90.00
#
_symmetry.space_group_name_H-M   'P 1'
#
loop_
_entity.id
_entity.type
_entity.pdbx_description
1 polymer ?
#
loop_
_entity_poly.entity_id
_entity_poly.type
_entity_poly.pdbx_seq_one_letter_code
_entity_poly.pdbx_strand_id
1 'polypeptide(L)'
;MKFTINPSQLYPIYNHIREGRIKLDWKDAIQTLAPTAMVLPSIICLSPKENIIRHSTSSKLAIVLPPFLYSGIQYFILFDKNRRTQCESPSIFNSAIGFLLSIALLLPFITAFIFIIGLSITNWKKYDIHFFLTVTSPHLISFTYLLSTSCSLTRSNFQYTTTGAVDILLDLIIFILMLGAMADLSSLGEDNLSLMKENDLNNFYSVTTFAIVVLIRSYRESYLLSAKHNSPTKIWRLAILIPLLIVIATIYKPSVRLLLLDTFKEEFQALYSKI
;
A
#
# COMPACT_ATOMS: atom_id res chain seq x y z
N MET A 1 20.04 -33.29 -18.59
CA MET A 1 20.12 -31.85 -18.95
C MET A 1 21.21 -31.22 -18.07
N LYS A 2 22.36 -30.83 -18.63
CA LYS A 2 23.48 -30.24 -17.86
C LYS A 2 23.33 -28.72 -17.90
N PHE A 3 23.05 -28.10 -16.77
CA PHE A 3 23.09 -26.64 -16.63
C PHE A 3 24.54 -26.21 -16.40
N THR A 4 25.18 -25.70 -17.44
CA THR A 4 26.45 -24.97 -17.33
C THR A 4 26.15 -23.54 -16.90
N ILE A 5 26.35 -23.25 -15.63
CA ILE A 5 26.30 -21.88 -15.09
C ILE A 5 27.61 -21.19 -15.48
N ASN A 6 27.51 -20.07 -16.18
CA ASN A 6 28.68 -19.31 -16.63
C ASN A 6 29.34 -18.62 -15.41
N PRO A 7 30.60 -18.89 -15.07
CA PRO A 7 31.27 -18.32 -13.88
C PRO A 7 31.35 -16.79 -13.89
N SER A 8 31.21 -16.14 -15.05
CA SER A 8 31.11 -14.68 -15.15
C SER A 8 29.86 -14.09 -14.50
N GLN A 9 28.79 -14.89 -14.32
CA GLN A 9 27.57 -14.47 -13.62
C GLN A 9 27.69 -14.57 -12.08
N LEU A 10 28.65 -15.35 -11.57
CA LEU A 10 28.91 -15.51 -10.13
C LEU A 10 29.82 -14.40 -9.56
N TYR A 11 30.59 -13.73 -10.41
CA TYR A 11 31.53 -12.69 -10.02
C TYR A 11 30.91 -11.48 -9.28
N PRO A 12 29.76 -10.92 -9.70
CA PRO A 12 29.15 -9.80 -8.97
C PRO A 12 28.60 -10.22 -7.60
N ILE A 13 28.09 -11.45 -7.46
CA ILE A 13 27.59 -11.99 -6.18
C ILE A 13 28.75 -12.18 -5.19
N TYR A 14 29.89 -12.68 -5.67
CA TYR A 14 31.07 -12.92 -4.84
C TYR A 14 31.69 -11.61 -4.32
N ASN A 15 31.78 -10.57 -5.15
CA ASN A 15 32.26 -9.26 -4.70
C ASN A 15 31.31 -8.60 -3.69
N HIS A 16 29.98 -8.79 -3.83
CA HIS A 16 29.01 -8.26 -2.86
C HIS A 16 29.13 -8.90 -1.47
N ILE A 17 29.48 -10.19 -1.42
CA ILE A 17 29.70 -10.94 -0.17
C ILE A 17 31.05 -10.58 0.46
N ARG A 18 32.09 -10.37 -0.36
CA ARG A 18 33.47 -10.12 0.09
C ARG A 18 33.68 -8.76 0.76
N GLU A 19 32.89 -7.75 0.42
CA GLU A 19 33.02 -6.41 1.01
C GLU A 19 32.38 -6.25 2.40
N GLY A 20 31.74 -7.29 2.97
CA GLY A 20 31.32 -7.34 4.38
C GLY A 20 30.35 -6.24 4.84
N ARG A 21 29.93 -5.36 3.93
CA ARG A 21 28.93 -4.31 4.15
C ARG A 21 27.74 -4.65 3.28
N ILE A 22 26.95 -5.63 3.74
CA ILE A 22 25.54 -5.71 3.36
C ILE A 22 24.93 -4.44 3.96
N LYS A 23 25.02 -3.31 3.23
CA LYS A 23 24.14 -2.19 3.47
C LYS A 23 22.77 -2.72 3.11
N LEU A 24 22.05 -3.21 4.11
CA LEU A 24 20.65 -3.57 3.97
C LEU A 24 19.97 -2.31 3.41
N ASP A 25 19.55 -2.36 2.16
CA ASP A 25 18.81 -1.25 1.59
C ASP A 25 17.48 -1.23 2.35
N TRP A 26 17.24 -0.16 3.09
CA TRP A 26 15.99 0.03 3.82
C TRP A 26 14.78 -0.11 2.89
N LYS A 27 14.93 0.18 1.60
CA LYS A 27 13.88 -0.06 0.60
C LYS A 27 13.50 -1.53 0.52
N ASP A 28 14.48 -2.43 0.41
CA ASP A 28 14.25 -3.88 0.28
C ASP A 28 13.67 -4.45 1.57
N ALA A 29 14.18 -3.99 2.72
CA ALA A 29 13.65 -4.36 4.02
C ALA A 29 12.17 -3.97 4.18
N ILE A 30 11.78 -2.77 3.73
CA ILE A 30 10.38 -2.35 3.82
C ILE A 30 9.52 -3.11 2.82
N GLN A 31 9.96 -3.31 1.57
CA GLN A 31 9.21 -4.06 0.57
C GLN A 31 8.89 -5.50 0.99
N THR A 32 9.79 -6.14 1.73
CA THR A 32 9.56 -7.48 2.29
C THR A 32 8.55 -7.50 3.44
N LEU A 33 8.30 -6.37 4.10
CA LEU A 33 7.28 -6.24 5.16
C LEU A 33 5.86 -6.05 4.61
N ALA A 34 5.68 -5.68 3.34
CA ALA A 34 4.36 -5.41 2.76
C ALA A 34 3.36 -6.58 2.94
N PRO A 35 3.75 -7.82 2.62
CA PRO A 35 2.85 -8.97 2.77
C PRO A 35 2.55 -9.28 4.24
N THR A 36 3.53 -9.13 5.12
CA THR A 36 3.33 -9.27 6.57
C THR A 36 2.33 -8.25 7.08
N ALA A 37 2.42 -6.99 6.63
CA ALA A 37 1.47 -5.95 6.99
C ALA A 37 0.05 -6.22 6.47
N MET A 38 -0.12 -6.95 5.35
CA MET A 38 -1.43 -7.38 4.85
C MET A 38 -2.01 -8.54 5.64
N VAL A 39 -1.20 -9.56 5.90
CA VAL A 39 -1.67 -10.84 6.45
C VAL A 39 -1.83 -10.78 7.97
N LEU A 40 -0.96 -10.05 8.67
CA LEU A 40 -0.97 -9.99 10.13
C LEU A 40 -2.32 -9.53 10.72
N PRO A 41 -2.96 -8.45 10.24
CA PRO A 41 -4.31 -8.07 10.68
C PRO A 41 -5.34 -9.20 10.54
N SER A 42 -5.27 -9.95 9.43
CA SER A 42 -6.19 -11.07 9.17
C SER A 42 -5.95 -12.23 10.12
N ILE A 43 -4.70 -12.58 10.42
CA ILE A 43 -4.36 -13.62 11.40
C ILE A 43 -4.88 -13.23 12.79
N ILE A 44 -4.70 -11.97 13.21
CA ILE A 44 -5.18 -11.49 14.50
C ILE A 44 -6.70 -11.63 14.58
N CYS A 45 -7.43 -11.27 13.52
CA CYS A 45 -8.88 -11.36 13.48
C CYS A 45 -9.44 -12.78 13.37
N LEU A 46 -8.67 -13.74 12.84
CA LEU A 46 -9.04 -15.17 12.87
C LEU A 46 -8.89 -15.80 14.27
N SER A 47 -8.33 -15.08 15.24
CA SER A 47 -8.24 -15.56 16.61
C SER A 47 -9.64 -15.74 17.21
N PRO A 48 -9.91 -16.84 17.96
CA PRO A 48 -11.22 -17.11 18.57
C PRO A 48 -11.67 -16.07 19.64
N LYS A 49 -10.88 -15.01 19.83
CA LYS A 49 -11.09 -13.92 20.78
C LYS A 49 -11.64 -12.66 20.09
N GLU A 50 -12.43 -12.78 19.02
CA GLU A 50 -13.01 -11.65 18.28
C GLU A 50 -13.70 -10.62 19.20
N ASN A 51 -14.47 -11.09 20.19
CA ASN A 51 -15.12 -10.21 21.16
C ASN A 51 -14.12 -9.38 21.98
N ILE A 52 -12.95 -9.94 22.33
CA ILE A 52 -11.91 -9.22 23.07
C ILE A 52 -11.24 -8.18 22.16
N ILE A 53 -11.04 -8.51 20.88
CA ILE A 53 -10.45 -7.61 19.88
C ILE A 53 -11.30 -6.35 19.72
N ARG A 54 -12.63 -6.52 19.63
CA ARG A 54 -13.58 -5.42 19.42
C ARG A 54 -13.59 -4.39 20.56
N HIS A 55 -13.30 -4.82 21.78
CA HIS A 55 -13.36 -3.96 22.96
C HIS A 55 -11.99 -3.47 23.45
N SER A 56 -10.89 -4.14 23.06
CA SER A 56 -9.55 -3.74 23.50
C SER A 56 -8.88 -2.81 22.48
N THR A 57 -8.56 -1.59 22.93
CA THR A 57 -7.79 -0.60 22.15
C THR A 57 -6.46 -1.17 21.66
N SER A 58 -5.80 -2.00 22.47
CA SER A 58 -4.52 -2.63 22.10
C SER A 58 -4.65 -3.59 20.92
N SER A 59 -5.74 -4.37 20.85
CA SER A 59 -5.97 -5.28 19.72
C SER A 59 -6.34 -4.52 18.46
N LYS A 60 -7.19 -3.48 18.58
CA LYS A 60 -7.49 -2.58 17.46
C LYS A 60 -6.22 -1.95 16.91
N LEU A 61 -5.37 -1.42 17.80
CA LEU A 61 -4.08 -0.87 17.41
C LEU A 61 -3.20 -1.91 16.72
N ALA A 62 -3.13 -3.15 17.21
CA ALA A 62 -2.34 -4.21 16.57
C ALA A 62 -2.84 -4.58 15.16
N ILE A 63 -4.13 -4.41 14.88
CA ILE A 63 -4.75 -4.65 13.57
C ILE A 63 -4.53 -3.45 12.63
N VAL A 64 -4.71 -2.23 13.14
CA VAL A 64 -4.66 -0.99 12.37
C VAL A 64 -3.22 -0.57 12.07
N LEU A 65 -2.33 -0.72 13.05
CA LEU A 65 -0.97 -0.19 12.99
C LEU A 65 -0.17 -0.75 11.79
N PRO A 66 -0.10 -2.07 11.52
CA PRO A 66 0.74 -2.59 10.45
C PRO A 66 0.45 -2.01 9.05
N PRO A 67 -0.79 -2.04 8.52
CA PRO A 67 -1.07 -1.54 7.17
C PRO A 67 -0.87 -0.03 7.05
N PHE A 68 -1.28 0.75 8.05
CA PHE A 68 -1.11 2.21 8.00
C PHE A 68 0.34 2.65 8.21
N LEU A 69 1.09 1.99 9.10
CA LEU A 69 2.49 2.30 9.33
C LEU A 69 3.33 1.98 8.09
N TYR A 70 3.11 0.81 7.47
CA TYR A 70 3.75 0.45 6.21
C TYR A 70 3.44 1.49 5.12
N SER A 71 2.15 1.78 4.91
CA SER A 71 1.69 2.74 3.90
C SER A 71 2.27 4.13 4.12
N GLY A 72 2.20 4.64 5.36
CA GLY A 72 2.76 5.92 5.74
C GLY A 72 4.26 5.99 5.49
N ILE A 73 5.04 5.02 5.98
CA ILE A 73 6.50 5.01 5.77
C ILE A 73 6.83 4.99 4.27
N GLN A 74 6.13 4.20 3.46
CA GLN A 74 6.34 4.19 2.01
C GLN A 74 6.06 5.55 1.36
N TYR A 75 4.93 6.19 1.69
CA TYR A 75 4.62 7.54 1.21
C TYR A 75 5.67 8.57 1.63
N PHE A 76 6.16 8.49 2.87
CA PHE A 76 7.21 9.38 3.36
C PHE A 76 8.53 9.17 2.62
N ILE A 77 8.93 7.93 2.34
CA ILE A 77 10.14 7.63 1.57
C ILE A 77 10.01 8.16 0.14
N LEU A 78 8.85 8.00 -0.49
CA LEU A 78 8.58 8.55 -1.82
C LEU A 78 8.63 10.08 -1.82
N PHE A 79 8.05 10.71 -0.78
CA PHE A 79 8.11 12.15 -0.58
C PHE A 79 9.57 12.63 -0.42
N ASP A 80 10.36 12.01 0.46
CA ASP A 80 11.76 12.39 0.69
C ASP A 80 12.59 12.25 -0.59
N LYS A 81 12.42 11.15 -1.32
CA LYS A 81 13.09 10.93 -2.62
C LYS A 81 12.72 12.01 -3.64
N ASN A 82 11.42 12.30 -3.79
CA ASN A 82 10.92 13.30 -4.73
C ASN A 82 11.35 14.73 -4.36
N ARG A 83 11.38 15.04 -3.06
CA ARG A 83 11.83 16.35 -2.57
C ARG A 83 13.31 16.57 -2.84
N ARG A 84 14.16 15.57 -2.58
CA ARG A 84 15.61 15.66 -2.86
C ARG A 84 15.87 15.89 -4.34
N THR A 85 15.14 15.20 -5.22
CA THR A 85 15.31 15.36 -6.67
C THR A 85 14.77 16.69 -7.17
N GLN A 86 13.77 17.30 -6.51
CA GLN A 86 13.24 18.62 -6.88
C GLN A 86 14.31 19.71 -6.80
N CYS A 87 15.16 19.70 -5.77
CA CYS A 87 16.21 20.71 -5.52
C CYS A 87 17.23 20.85 -6.67
N GLU A 88 17.30 19.87 -7.57
CA GLU A 88 18.28 19.83 -8.66
C GLU A 88 17.69 20.26 -10.03
N SER A 89 16.48 20.86 -10.08
CA SER A 89 15.82 21.20 -11.36
C SER A 89 16.27 22.53 -11.94
N PRO A 90 16.60 22.60 -13.23
CA PRO A 90 16.66 23.88 -13.92
C PRO A 90 15.30 24.38 -14.44
N SER A 91 14.29 23.52 -14.64
CA SER A 91 13.01 23.95 -15.25
C SER A 91 11.88 24.20 -14.23
N ILE A 92 11.16 25.31 -14.43
CA ILE A 92 10.05 25.77 -13.57
C ILE A 92 8.88 24.77 -13.60
N PHE A 93 8.51 24.29 -14.79
CA PHE A 93 7.40 23.33 -14.95
C PHE A 93 7.63 22.02 -14.19
N ASN A 94 8.84 21.45 -14.30
CA ASN A 94 9.17 20.22 -13.57
C ASN A 94 9.25 20.45 -12.06
N SER A 95 9.63 21.66 -11.63
CA SER A 95 9.59 22.03 -10.21
C SER A 95 8.16 22.10 -9.68
N ALA A 96 7.23 22.71 -10.44
CA ALA A 96 5.82 22.77 -10.07
C ALA A 96 5.18 21.38 -9.96
N ILE A 97 5.43 20.49 -10.93
CA ILE A 97 4.96 19.09 -10.86
C ILE A 97 5.58 18.37 -9.67
N GLY A 98 6.89 18.52 -9.43
CA GLY A 98 7.57 17.91 -8.29
C GLY A 98 6.99 18.36 -6.96
N PHE A 99 6.62 19.64 -6.85
CA PHE A 99 5.96 20.19 -5.67
C PHE A 99 4.55 19.60 -5.46
N LEU A 100 3.73 19.59 -6.50
CA LEU A 100 2.37 19.00 -6.44
C LEU A 100 2.41 17.52 -6.04
N LEU A 101 3.35 16.76 -6.62
CA LEU A 101 3.53 15.37 -6.26
C LEU A 101 4.00 15.20 -4.81
N SER A 102 4.88 16.08 -4.33
CA SER A 102 5.32 16.07 -2.93
C SER A 102 4.14 16.26 -1.98
N ILE A 103 3.25 17.22 -2.26
CA ILE A 103 2.02 17.42 -1.47
C ILE A 103 1.13 16.16 -1.55
N ALA A 104 0.93 15.62 -2.75
CA ALA A 104 0.09 14.45 -2.97
C ALA A 104 0.62 13.20 -2.25
N LEU A 105 1.93 13.08 -2.02
CA LEU A 105 2.56 11.99 -1.26
C LEU A 105 2.53 12.25 0.26
N LEU A 106 2.71 13.51 0.69
CA LEU A 106 2.71 13.88 2.09
C LEU A 106 1.32 13.76 2.75
N LEU A 107 0.26 14.07 2.01
CA LEU A 107 -1.10 14.04 2.53
C LEU A 107 -1.53 12.63 3.00
N PRO A 108 -1.37 11.55 2.21
CA PRO A 108 -1.57 10.18 2.65
C PRO A 108 -0.76 9.79 3.88
N PHE A 109 0.49 10.24 3.99
CA PHE A 109 1.34 9.99 5.17
C PHE A 109 0.71 10.55 6.44
N ILE A 110 0.37 11.85 6.46
CA ILE A 110 -0.26 12.50 7.62
C ILE A 110 -1.59 11.81 7.95
N THR A 111 -2.36 11.52 6.91
CA THR A 111 -3.68 10.92 7.06
C THR A 111 -3.60 9.50 7.63
N ALA A 112 -2.56 8.73 7.31
CA ALA A 112 -2.33 7.41 7.90
C ALA A 112 -2.17 7.46 9.44
N PHE A 113 -1.46 8.46 9.98
CA PHE A 113 -1.34 8.62 11.44
C PHE A 113 -2.66 9.02 12.09
N ILE A 114 -3.43 9.90 11.45
CA ILE A 114 -4.76 10.29 11.92
C ILE A 114 -5.67 9.06 11.96
N PHE A 115 -5.64 8.21 10.93
CA PHE A 115 -6.40 6.97 10.92
C PHE A 115 -5.95 5.98 11.99
N ILE A 116 -4.64 5.84 12.25
CA ILE A 116 -4.15 4.99 13.34
C ILE A 116 -4.78 5.42 14.66
N ILE A 117 -4.76 6.71 14.97
CA ILE A 117 -5.33 7.24 16.22
C ILE A 117 -6.85 7.04 16.22
N GLY A 118 -7.55 7.54 15.19
CA GLY A 118 -9.01 7.51 15.12
C GLY A 118 -9.57 6.09 15.15
N LEU A 119 -9.05 5.18 14.32
CA LEU A 119 -9.54 3.80 14.29
C LEU A 119 -9.17 3.02 15.55
N SER A 120 -8.12 3.39 16.29
CA SER A 120 -7.79 2.71 17.55
C SER A 120 -8.73 3.10 18.68
N ILE A 121 -9.25 4.33 18.70
CA ILE A 121 -10.14 4.84 19.75
C ILE A 121 -11.63 4.56 19.46
N THR A 122 -12.04 4.47 18.19
CA THR A 122 -13.45 4.28 17.84
C THR A 122 -13.97 2.91 18.22
N ASN A 123 -15.25 2.85 18.55
CA ASN A 123 -15.93 1.59 18.86
C ASN A 123 -16.32 0.85 17.58
N TRP A 124 -15.51 -0.13 17.21
CA TRP A 124 -15.76 -0.93 16.02
C TRP A 124 -17.03 -1.75 16.18
N LYS A 125 -17.87 -1.75 15.15
CA LYS A 125 -18.90 -2.75 14.90
C LYS A 125 -18.29 -3.96 14.20
N LYS A 126 -18.99 -5.10 14.21
CA LYS A 126 -18.51 -6.32 13.54
C LYS A 126 -18.18 -6.04 12.06
N TYR A 127 -19.05 -5.29 11.38
CA TYR A 127 -18.85 -4.90 9.98
C TYR A 127 -17.59 -4.05 9.76
N ASP A 128 -17.24 -3.18 10.70
CA ASP A 128 -16.08 -2.28 10.57
C ASP A 128 -14.77 -3.06 10.48
N ILE A 129 -14.66 -4.18 11.23
CA ILE A 129 -13.50 -5.09 11.16
C ILE A 129 -13.39 -5.70 9.77
N HIS A 130 -14.49 -6.25 9.25
CA HIS A 130 -14.49 -6.89 7.94
C HIS A 130 -14.14 -5.90 6.84
N PHE A 131 -14.78 -4.73 6.84
CA PHE A 131 -14.49 -3.65 5.91
C PHE A 131 -13.01 -3.23 5.99
N PHE A 132 -12.47 -3.12 7.21
CA PHE A 132 -11.06 -2.78 7.38
C PHE A 132 -10.12 -3.83 6.76
N LEU A 133 -10.37 -5.11 7.01
CA LEU A 133 -9.50 -6.20 6.57
C LEU A 133 -9.59 -6.46 5.06
N THR A 134 -10.78 -6.39 4.46
CA THR A 134 -11.00 -6.78 3.07
C THR A 134 -10.74 -5.66 2.08
N VAL A 135 -11.01 -4.43 2.53
CA VAL A 135 -10.94 -3.25 1.68
C VAL A 135 -9.79 -2.38 2.12
N THR A 136 -9.81 -1.89 3.36
CA THR A 136 -8.94 -0.77 3.70
C THR A 136 -7.48 -1.20 3.72
N SER A 137 -7.16 -2.31 4.39
CA SER A 137 -5.79 -2.81 4.53
C SER A 137 -5.14 -3.23 3.19
N PRO A 138 -5.76 -4.10 2.36
CA PRO A 138 -5.15 -4.56 1.11
C PRO A 138 -4.92 -3.41 0.14
N HIS A 139 -5.85 -2.46 0.05
CA HIS A 139 -5.73 -1.31 -0.84
C HIS A 139 -4.60 -0.37 -0.39
N LEU A 140 -4.55 -0.01 0.90
CA LEU A 140 -3.49 0.87 1.42
C LEU A 140 -2.09 0.34 1.10
N ILE A 141 -1.88 -0.96 1.28
CA ILE A 141 -0.58 -1.59 1.05
C ILE A 141 -0.32 -1.78 -0.45
N SER A 142 -1.31 -2.25 -1.22
CA SER A 142 -1.16 -2.47 -2.67
C SER A 142 -0.89 -1.16 -3.43
N PHE A 143 -1.58 -0.08 -3.06
CA PHE A 143 -1.39 1.24 -3.67
C PHE A 143 0.03 1.76 -3.43
N THR A 144 0.48 1.74 -2.18
CA THR A 144 1.83 2.20 -1.84
C THR A 144 2.92 1.31 -2.42
N TYR A 145 2.67 0.00 -2.46
CA TYR A 145 3.55 -0.96 -3.10
C TYR A 145 3.72 -0.67 -4.60
N LEU A 146 2.62 -0.56 -5.36
CA LEU A 146 2.67 -0.25 -6.79
C LEU A 146 3.31 1.11 -7.07
N LEU A 147 3.02 2.12 -6.25
CA LEU A 147 3.65 3.43 -6.42
C LEU A 147 5.17 3.36 -6.18
N SER A 148 5.61 2.55 -5.21
CA SER A 148 7.03 2.38 -4.87
C SER A 148 7.80 1.55 -5.91
N THR A 149 7.17 0.54 -6.50
CA THR A 149 7.83 -0.37 -7.47
C THR A 149 7.72 0.12 -8.91
N SER A 150 6.58 0.69 -9.29
CA SER A 150 6.31 1.11 -10.66
C SER A 150 6.77 2.56 -10.93
N CYS A 151 6.90 3.44 -9.93
CA CYS A 151 7.32 4.84 -10.15
C CYS A 151 8.71 5.13 -9.57
N SER A 152 9.70 5.35 -10.45
CA SER A 152 10.98 5.96 -10.06
C SER A 152 10.88 7.48 -10.21
N LEU A 153 10.97 8.21 -9.10
CA LEU A 153 10.82 9.69 -9.06
C LEU A 153 12.14 10.46 -9.24
N THR A 154 13.19 9.80 -9.73
CA THR A 154 14.52 10.39 -9.98
C THR A 154 14.63 11.00 -11.39
N ARG A 155 15.17 12.25 -11.50
CA ARG A 155 15.36 13.04 -12.75
C ARG A 155 16.37 12.35 -13.70
N SER A 156 16.23 12.28 -15.02
CA SER A 156 16.11 13.32 -16.07
C SER A 156 15.22 12.88 -17.24
N ASN A 157 14.47 11.83 -16.99
CA ASN A 157 13.40 11.26 -17.77
C ASN A 157 12.53 10.62 -16.67
N PHE A 158 11.23 10.47 -16.86
CA PHE A 158 10.56 9.36 -16.18
C PHE A 158 11.19 8.07 -16.74
N GLN A 159 12.40 7.75 -16.28
CA GLN A 159 13.12 6.52 -16.55
C GLN A 159 12.54 5.55 -15.55
N TYR A 160 11.38 5.09 -15.96
CA TYR A 160 10.76 3.93 -15.41
C TYR A 160 11.76 2.78 -15.49
N THR A 161 12.02 2.15 -14.35
CA THR A 161 12.77 0.90 -14.25
C THR A 161 12.31 -0.05 -15.37
N THR A 162 13.22 -0.68 -16.08
CA THR A 162 12.84 -1.61 -17.15
C THR A 162 12.24 -2.87 -16.53
N THR A 163 10.93 -2.85 -16.30
CA THR A 163 10.16 -4.01 -15.84
C THR A 163 9.94 -4.97 -16.99
N GLY A 164 10.14 -6.26 -16.76
CA GLY A 164 9.77 -7.28 -17.73
C GLY A 164 8.26 -7.30 -17.97
N ALA A 165 7.81 -7.87 -19.08
CA ALA A 165 6.37 -8.00 -19.40
C ALA A 165 5.58 -8.68 -18.26
N VAL A 166 6.22 -9.61 -17.54
CA VAL A 166 5.62 -10.32 -16.40
C VAL A 166 5.41 -9.38 -15.20
N ASP A 167 6.32 -8.43 -14.96
CA ASP A 167 6.17 -7.47 -13.86
C ASP A 167 5.01 -6.52 -14.14
N ILE A 168 4.86 -6.08 -15.39
CA ILE A 168 3.73 -5.26 -15.84
C ILE A 168 2.41 -6.02 -15.66
N LEU A 169 2.40 -7.31 -16.01
CA LEU A 169 1.23 -8.15 -15.82
C LEU A 169 0.86 -8.27 -14.34
N LEU A 170 1.84 -8.49 -13.46
CA LEU A 170 1.62 -8.55 -12.02
C LEU A 170 1.10 -7.21 -11.47
N ASP A 171 1.72 -6.10 -11.88
CA ASP A 171 1.28 -4.75 -11.47
C ASP A 171 -0.18 -4.49 -11.92
N LEU A 172 -0.54 -4.94 -13.14
CA LEU A 172 -1.90 -4.85 -13.66
C LEU A 172 -2.88 -5.75 -12.92
N ILE A 173 -2.49 -6.98 -12.56
CA ILE A 173 -3.31 -7.88 -11.75
C ILE A 173 -3.60 -7.25 -10.39
N ILE A 174 -2.58 -6.74 -9.70
CA ILE A 174 -2.77 -6.04 -8.42
C ILE A 174 -3.73 -4.86 -8.60
N PHE A 175 -3.55 -4.08 -9.66
CA PHE A 175 -4.42 -2.93 -9.95
C PHE A 175 -5.88 -3.33 -10.24
N ILE A 176 -6.11 -4.35 -11.06
CA ILE A 176 -7.45 -4.87 -11.37
C ILE A 176 -8.10 -5.45 -10.11
N LEU A 177 -7.36 -6.20 -9.30
CA LEU A 177 -7.87 -6.74 -8.03
C LEU A 177 -8.33 -5.60 -7.10
N MET A 178 -7.54 -4.52 -6.99
CA MET A 178 -7.92 -3.34 -6.22
C MET A 178 -9.19 -2.67 -6.76
N LEU A 179 -9.30 -2.52 -8.08
CA LEU A 179 -10.48 -1.93 -8.71
C LEU A 179 -11.72 -2.80 -8.50
N GLY A 180 -11.60 -4.13 -8.64
CA GLY A 180 -12.69 -5.07 -8.40
C GLY A 180 -13.24 -4.94 -6.98
N ALA A 181 -12.35 -4.96 -5.98
CA ALA A 181 -12.75 -4.81 -4.59
C ALA A 181 -13.37 -3.43 -4.28
N MET A 182 -13.01 -2.37 -5.01
CA MET A 182 -13.71 -1.07 -4.91
C MET A 182 -15.06 -1.04 -5.64
N ALA A 183 -15.17 -1.73 -6.77
CA ALA A 183 -16.42 -1.83 -7.51
C ALA A 183 -17.47 -2.58 -6.69
N ASP A 184 -17.08 -3.68 -6.04
CA ASP A 184 -17.93 -4.44 -5.13
C ASP A 184 -18.52 -3.54 -4.05
N LEU A 185 -17.69 -2.71 -3.42
CA LEU A 185 -18.14 -1.71 -2.43
C LEU A 185 -19.13 -0.69 -2.96
N SER A 186 -18.89 -0.18 -4.17
CA SER A 186 -19.78 0.82 -4.76
C SER A 186 -21.14 0.23 -5.15
N SER A 187 -21.19 -1.08 -5.41
CA SER A 187 -22.42 -1.82 -5.73
C SER A 187 -23.19 -2.28 -4.48
N LEU A 188 -22.53 -2.28 -3.33
CA LEU A 188 -23.13 -2.51 -2.01
C LEU A 188 -23.91 -1.26 -1.59
N GLY A 189 -25.14 -1.12 -2.09
CA GLY A 189 -26.15 -0.25 -1.46
C GLY A 189 -26.40 -0.66 0.00
N GLU A 190 -26.97 0.24 0.80
CA GLU A 190 -27.24 0.04 2.25
C GLU A 190 -27.91 -1.31 2.58
N ASP A 191 -28.71 -1.86 1.65
CA ASP A 191 -29.49 -3.08 1.86
C ASP A 191 -28.66 -4.39 1.76
N ASN A 192 -27.51 -4.37 1.06
CA ASN A 192 -26.70 -5.58 0.81
C ASN A 192 -25.58 -5.80 1.84
N LEU A 193 -25.42 -4.90 2.82
CA LEU A 193 -24.43 -5.03 3.90
C LEU A 193 -24.61 -6.33 4.71
N SER A 194 -25.83 -6.87 4.69
CA SER A 194 -26.21 -8.12 5.34
C SER A 194 -25.56 -9.37 4.72
N LEU A 195 -25.21 -9.33 3.42
CA LEU A 195 -24.64 -10.46 2.69
C LEU A 195 -23.14 -10.66 2.99
N MET A 196 -22.46 -9.60 3.45
CA MET A 196 -21.05 -9.65 3.88
C MET A 196 -20.86 -10.40 5.21
N LYS A 197 -21.95 -10.75 5.89
CA LYS A 197 -21.99 -11.28 7.25
C LYS A 197 -21.61 -12.76 7.38
N GLU A 198 -21.54 -13.50 6.27
CA GLU A 198 -21.54 -14.97 6.31
C GLU A 198 -20.23 -15.65 5.85
N ASN A 199 -19.22 -14.90 5.38
CA ASN A 199 -18.05 -15.55 4.76
C ASN A 199 -16.69 -14.93 5.15
N ASP A 200 -16.36 -15.00 6.43
CA ASP A 200 -15.04 -14.66 6.99
C ASP A 200 -13.89 -15.36 6.24
N LEU A 201 -14.15 -16.58 5.75
CA LEU A 201 -13.26 -17.35 4.89
C LEU A 201 -13.01 -16.65 3.54
N ASN A 202 -14.05 -16.15 2.88
CA ASN A 202 -13.91 -15.46 1.59
C ASN A 202 -13.07 -14.17 1.73
N ASN A 203 -13.28 -13.44 2.83
CA ASN A 203 -12.51 -12.27 3.20
C ASN A 203 -11.02 -12.60 3.37
N PHE A 204 -10.72 -13.68 4.10
CA PHE A 204 -9.36 -14.18 4.26
C PHE A 204 -8.72 -14.62 2.93
N TYR A 205 -9.46 -15.31 2.06
CA TYR A 205 -8.97 -15.71 0.74
C TYR A 205 -8.65 -14.51 -0.16
N SER A 206 -9.48 -13.47 -0.13
CA SER A 206 -9.21 -12.22 -0.85
C SER A 206 -7.89 -11.60 -0.39
N VAL A 207 -7.73 -11.33 0.92
CA VAL A 207 -6.50 -10.75 1.47
C VAL A 207 -5.28 -11.61 1.17
N THR A 208 -5.41 -12.93 1.30
CA THR A 208 -4.34 -13.89 1.01
C THR A 208 -3.95 -13.86 -0.47
N THR A 209 -4.92 -13.73 -1.38
CA THR A 209 -4.66 -13.60 -2.82
C THR A 209 -3.86 -12.33 -3.11
N PHE A 210 -4.23 -11.18 -2.55
CA PHE A 210 -3.45 -9.94 -2.65
C PHE A 210 -2.03 -10.13 -2.13
N ALA A 211 -1.89 -10.69 -0.92
CA ALA A 211 -0.58 -10.91 -0.30
C ALA A 211 0.32 -11.82 -1.14
N ILE A 212 -0.22 -12.90 -1.71
CA ILE A 212 0.52 -13.82 -2.58
C ILE A 212 0.99 -13.10 -3.85
N VAL A 213 0.14 -12.31 -4.51
CA VAL A 213 0.55 -11.60 -5.74
C VAL A 213 1.64 -10.56 -5.43
N VAL A 214 1.51 -9.82 -4.32
CA VAL A 214 2.53 -8.86 -3.86
C VAL A 214 3.82 -9.57 -3.47
N LEU A 215 3.75 -10.74 -2.81
CA LEU A 215 4.91 -11.58 -2.49
C LEU A 215 5.64 -12.04 -3.74
N ILE A 216 4.91 -12.60 -4.71
CA ILE A 216 5.48 -13.05 -5.98
C ILE A 216 6.18 -11.89 -6.67
N ARG A 217 5.53 -10.72 -6.73
CA ARG A 217 6.10 -9.53 -7.36
C ARG A 217 7.33 -9.00 -6.62
N SER A 218 7.33 -9.02 -5.29
CA SER A 218 8.43 -8.58 -4.42
C SER A 218 9.63 -9.53 -4.52
N TYR A 219 9.38 -10.84 -4.42
CA TYR A 219 10.39 -11.88 -4.60
C TYR A 219 11.07 -11.78 -5.97
N ARG A 220 10.30 -11.56 -7.04
CA ARG A 220 10.89 -11.36 -8.37
C ARG A 220 11.77 -10.12 -8.44
N GLU A 221 11.39 -9.02 -7.80
CA GLU A 221 12.23 -7.80 -7.77
C GLU A 221 13.55 -8.01 -7.04
N SER A 222 13.52 -8.69 -5.89
CA SER A 222 14.72 -8.90 -5.06
C SER A 222 15.66 -9.97 -5.60
N TYR A 223 15.13 -11.04 -6.20
CA TYR A 223 15.93 -12.23 -6.54
C TYR A 223 16.06 -12.50 -8.04
N LEU A 224 15.16 -12.01 -8.88
CA LEU A 224 15.23 -12.19 -10.33
C LEU A 224 15.60 -10.85 -10.97
N LEU A 225 16.90 -10.68 -11.24
CA LEU A 225 17.41 -9.54 -12.00
C LEU A 225 16.65 -9.42 -13.34
N SER A 226 15.71 -8.48 -13.41
CA SER A 226 14.96 -8.21 -14.64
C SER A 226 15.93 -7.67 -15.69
N ALA A 227 15.99 -8.32 -16.84
CA ALA A 227 16.82 -7.90 -17.95
C ALA A 227 16.47 -6.46 -18.38
N LYS A 228 17.50 -5.63 -18.62
CA LYS A 228 17.32 -4.27 -19.14
C LYS A 228 16.67 -4.33 -20.53
N HIS A 229 15.41 -3.91 -20.64
CA HIS A 229 14.69 -3.80 -21.91
C HIS A 229 14.38 -2.33 -22.27
N ASN A 230 14.76 -1.91 -23.48
CA ASN A 230 14.70 -0.51 -23.95
C ASN A 230 13.33 -0.08 -24.55
N SER A 231 12.19 -0.68 -24.16
CA SER A 231 10.91 -0.58 -24.91
C SER A 231 9.75 0.08 -24.10
N PRO A 232 8.49 0.19 -24.62
CA PRO A 232 7.50 1.27 -24.41
C PRO A 232 6.81 1.32 -23.02
N THR A 233 7.54 1.04 -21.96
CA THR A 233 7.09 1.04 -20.56
C THR A 233 6.77 2.44 -20.01
N LYS A 234 7.19 3.52 -20.71
CA LYS A 234 7.00 4.89 -20.24
C LYS A 234 5.54 5.37 -20.23
N ILE A 235 4.80 5.05 -21.30
CA ILE A 235 3.40 5.48 -21.42
C ILE A 235 2.55 4.73 -20.39
N TRP A 236 2.87 3.45 -20.16
CA TRP A 236 2.02 2.61 -19.33
C TRP A 236 2.01 3.03 -17.86
N ARG A 237 3.17 3.45 -17.34
CA ARG A 237 3.29 3.87 -15.94
C ARG A 237 2.72 5.27 -15.68
N LEU A 238 2.69 6.14 -16.69
CA LEU A 238 1.92 7.40 -16.60
C LEU A 238 0.41 7.10 -16.53
N ALA A 239 -0.05 6.16 -17.36
CA ALA A 239 -1.43 5.71 -17.40
C ALA A 239 -1.87 4.91 -16.17
N ILE A 240 -0.96 4.37 -15.36
CA ILE A 240 -1.26 3.83 -14.01
C ILE A 240 -1.22 4.93 -12.95
N LEU A 241 -0.25 5.84 -13.02
CA LEU A 241 -0.08 6.91 -12.03
C LEU A 241 -1.29 7.84 -11.96
N ILE A 242 -1.86 8.24 -13.10
CA ILE A 242 -3.01 9.17 -13.13
C ILE A 242 -4.24 8.55 -12.45
N PRO A 243 -4.71 7.34 -12.82
CA PRO A 243 -5.78 6.66 -12.10
C PRO A 243 -5.47 6.45 -10.63
N LEU A 244 -4.23 6.11 -10.29
CA LEU A 244 -3.81 5.88 -8.91
C LEU A 244 -3.92 7.16 -8.06
N LEU A 245 -3.53 8.31 -8.60
CA LEU A 245 -3.71 9.60 -7.94
C LEU A 245 -5.19 9.98 -7.80
N ILE A 246 -6.01 9.70 -8.82
CA ILE A 246 -7.46 9.91 -8.76
C ILE A 246 -8.05 9.03 -7.65
N VAL A 247 -7.68 7.74 -7.59
CA VAL A 247 -8.16 6.82 -6.56
C VAL A 247 -7.72 7.27 -5.17
N ILE A 248 -6.48 7.70 -4.99
CA ILE A 248 -6.01 8.27 -3.72
C ILE A 248 -6.91 9.45 -3.34
N ALA A 249 -7.15 10.40 -4.25
CA ALA A 249 -8.02 11.54 -3.98
C ALA A 249 -9.47 11.13 -3.66
N THR A 250 -10.01 10.11 -4.32
CA THR A 250 -11.39 9.63 -4.11
C THR A 250 -11.55 8.73 -2.88
N ILE A 251 -10.53 8.02 -2.41
CA ILE A 251 -10.56 7.25 -1.15
C ILE A 251 -10.43 8.20 0.03
N TYR A 252 -9.47 9.12 0.01
CA TYR A 252 -9.21 9.97 1.17
C TYR A 252 -10.34 10.97 1.44
N LYS A 253 -11.04 11.46 0.42
CA LYS A 253 -12.16 12.40 0.60
C LYS A 253 -13.32 11.84 1.44
N PRO A 254 -13.92 10.66 1.14
CA PRO A 254 -14.97 10.06 1.94
C PRO A 254 -14.45 9.50 3.26
N SER A 255 -13.25 8.90 3.30
CA SER A 255 -12.72 8.32 4.54
C SER A 255 -12.41 9.38 5.59
N VAL A 256 -11.86 10.53 5.20
CA VAL A 256 -11.65 11.68 6.11
C VAL A 256 -12.98 12.29 6.54
N ARG A 257 -13.95 12.39 5.62
CA ARG A 257 -15.29 12.88 5.94
C ARG A 257 -16.03 11.98 6.94
N LEU A 258 -15.97 10.66 6.78
CA LEU A 258 -16.57 9.67 7.69
C LEU A 258 -15.91 9.70 9.05
N LEU A 259 -14.57 9.64 9.11
CA LEU A 259 -13.85 9.65 10.38
C LEU A 259 -14.09 10.93 11.17
N LEU A 260 -14.09 12.10 10.50
CA LEU A 260 -14.36 13.37 11.16
C LEU A 260 -15.84 13.47 11.57
N LEU A 261 -16.80 13.16 10.70
CA LEU A 261 -18.22 13.29 11.04
C LEU A 261 -18.63 12.36 12.18
N ASP A 262 -18.18 11.11 12.18
CA ASP A 262 -18.58 10.17 13.22
C ASP A 262 -17.92 10.51 14.56
N THR A 263 -16.62 10.84 14.57
CA THR A 263 -15.91 11.22 15.80
C THR A 263 -16.47 12.51 16.39
N PHE A 264 -16.69 13.54 15.56
CA PHE A 264 -17.27 14.79 16.04
C PHE A 264 -18.73 14.62 16.47
N LYS A 265 -19.53 13.82 15.77
CA LYS A 265 -20.94 13.61 16.12
C LYS A 265 -21.09 12.90 17.46
N GLU A 266 -20.28 11.88 17.73
CA GLU A 266 -20.31 11.16 19.02
C GLU A 266 -19.85 12.07 20.18
N GLU A 267 -18.77 12.84 20.01
CA GLU A 267 -18.33 13.79 21.04
C GLU A 267 -19.36 14.90 21.29
N PHE A 268 -19.97 15.46 20.23
CA PHE A 268 -21.02 16.47 20.39
C PHE A 268 -22.25 15.91 21.10
N GLN A 269 -22.67 14.68 20.80
CA GLN A 269 -23.80 14.04 21.49
C GLN A 269 -23.47 13.75 22.96
N ALA A 270 -22.25 13.28 23.26
CA ALA A 270 -21.79 13.07 24.62
C ALA A 270 -21.73 14.36 25.44
N LEU A 271 -21.28 15.47 24.81
CA LEU A 271 -21.26 16.78 25.44
C LEU A 271 -22.68 17.31 25.71
N TYR A 272 -23.59 17.14 24.75
CA TYR A 272 -24.98 17.59 24.87
C TYR A 272 -25.76 16.81 25.94
N SER A 273 -25.47 15.52 26.11
CA SER A 273 -26.12 14.70 27.15
C SER A 273 -25.72 15.06 28.59
N LYS A 274 -24.67 15.88 28.77
CA LYS A 274 -24.17 16.35 30.06
C LYS A 274 -24.67 17.75 30.44
N ILE A 275 -25.35 18.44 29.52
CA ILE A 275 -25.95 19.77 29.71
C ILE A 275 -27.44 19.58 29.94
#